data_AF-A0A2T3FR14-F1
#
_entry.id   AF-A0A2T3FR14-F1
#
_cell.length_a   1.000
_cell.length_b   1.000
_cell.length_c   1.000
_cell.angle_alpha   90.00
_cell.angle_beta   90.00
_cell.angle_gamma   90.00
#
_symmetry.space_group_name_H-M   'P 1'
#
loop_
_entity.id
_entity.type
_entity.pdbx_description
1 polymer ?
#
loop_
_entity_poly.entity_id
_entity_poly.type
_entity_poly.pdbx_seq_one_letter_code
_entity_poly.pdbx_strand_id
1 'polypeptide(L)'
;MPRPPRCRRICGVPQVDTFCPNGCENTEPILLTLDEYEVIRLVDLEQQTHEQCAAQMEISRSTVQEIYESARSKIVACLVHGKPLHITGGNYRICGGQEAAHCGRCCRMQRANMEKSGKTCKGDSIMKIAVTYDNGQIFQHFGHTEQFKLYESVDGKIVHAEVVDTNGSGHGALAGFLMQNGVDTLICGGIGGGAQAALAEAGIKLYGGVSGDADAAVSALLNGSLGYDPNVHCDHYDHEHGEAGHSCGDHGCGKHSCH
;
A
#
# COMPACT_ATOMS: atom_id res chain seq x y z
N MET A 1 -19.36 -14.89 -13.29
CA MET A 1 -18.21 -13.97 -13.06
C MET A 1 -18.43 -13.27 -11.73
N PRO A 2 -17.47 -13.27 -10.80
CA PRO A 2 -17.57 -12.49 -9.57
C PRO A 2 -17.71 -11.01 -9.93
N ARG A 3 -18.73 -10.36 -9.37
CA ARG A 3 -19.00 -8.94 -9.60
C ARG A 3 -17.85 -8.14 -8.96
N PRO A 4 -17.24 -7.15 -9.64
CA PRO A 4 -16.21 -6.31 -9.05
C PRO A 4 -16.73 -5.70 -7.74
N PRO A 5 -15.94 -5.74 -6.64
CA PRO A 5 -16.34 -5.12 -5.40
C PRO A 5 -16.53 -3.62 -5.65
N ARG A 6 -17.74 -3.11 -5.37
CA ARG A 6 -17.97 -1.67 -5.44
C ARG A 6 -17.25 -1.01 -4.27
N CYS A 7 -16.37 -0.05 -4.57
CA CYS A 7 -15.77 0.79 -3.53
C CYS A 7 -16.87 1.53 -2.78
N ARG A 8 -16.90 1.35 -1.46
CA ARG A 8 -17.93 1.89 -0.56
C ARG A 8 -17.63 3.35 -0.27
N ARG A 9 -18.63 4.22 -0.23
CA ARG A 9 -18.38 5.65 0.01
C ARG A 9 -18.28 5.92 1.51
N ILE A 10 -17.27 6.71 1.91
CA ILE A 10 -17.15 7.26 3.27
C ILE A 10 -17.11 8.79 3.25
N CYS A 11 -17.67 9.42 4.27
CA CYS A 11 -17.72 10.88 4.40
C CYS A 11 -16.87 11.40 5.55
N GLY A 12 -16.47 10.58 6.53
CA GLY A 12 -15.63 10.96 7.65
C GLY A 12 -14.35 10.13 7.73
N VAL A 13 -13.20 10.79 7.63
CA VAL A 13 -11.93 10.15 8.03
C VAL A 13 -11.77 10.24 9.56
N PRO A 14 -11.33 9.17 10.23
CA PRO A 14 -11.07 9.21 11.66
C PRO A 14 -10.00 10.24 11.97
N GLN A 15 -10.16 10.97 13.08
CA GLN A 15 -9.11 11.89 13.58
C GLN A 15 -7.99 11.12 14.28
N VAL A 16 -8.33 9.98 14.87
CA VAL A 16 -7.44 9.04 15.54
C VAL A 16 -7.84 7.66 15.06
N ASP A 17 -6.88 6.91 14.58
CA ASP A 17 -7.06 5.58 14.01
C ASP A 17 -6.55 4.45 14.91
N THR A 18 -5.81 4.77 15.97
CA THR A 18 -5.30 3.77 16.93
C THR A 18 -5.81 4.06 18.35
N PHE A 19 -6.44 3.07 18.98
CA PHE A 19 -6.91 3.11 20.37
C PHE A 19 -6.29 1.96 21.17
N CYS A 20 -5.59 2.29 22.26
CA CYS A 20 -4.90 1.30 23.08
C CYS A 20 -5.38 1.34 24.54
N PRO A 21 -5.66 0.18 25.16
CA PRO A 21 -5.91 0.11 26.60
C PRO A 21 -4.62 0.34 27.39
N ASN A 22 -4.76 0.97 28.57
CA ASN A 22 -3.61 1.22 29.44
C ASN A 22 -3.03 -0.10 29.96
N GLY A 23 -1.70 -0.27 29.81
CA GLY A 23 -0.98 -1.43 30.32
C GLY A 23 -0.96 -2.66 29.41
N CYS A 24 -1.33 -2.55 28.13
CA CYS A 24 -1.12 -3.65 27.18
C CYS A 24 0.32 -3.64 26.65
N GLU A 25 1.02 -4.76 26.78
CA GLU A 25 2.30 -5.01 26.12
C GLU A 25 2.06 -5.98 24.95
N ASN A 26 2.39 -5.55 23.73
CA ASN A 26 2.49 -6.38 22.51
C ASN A 26 1.34 -7.37 22.26
N THR A 27 0.08 -6.89 22.27
CA THR A 27 -1.07 -7.71 21.89
C THR A 27 -1.49 -7.43 20.44
N GLU A 28 -1.83 -8.48 19.69
CA GLU A 28 -2.32 -8.34 18.32
C GLU A 28 -3.57 -7.43 18.28
N PRO A 29 -3.54 -6.34 17.48
CA PRO A 29 -4.62 -5.37 17.41
C PRO A 29 -5.84 -5.94 16.68
N ILE A 30 -7.02 -5.47 17.07
CA ILE A 30 -8.26 -5.73 16.33
C ILE A 30 -8.38 -4.69 15.23
N LEU A 31 -8.54 -5.15 13.99
CA LEU A 31 -8.64 -4.29 12.81
C LEU A 31 -10.10 -3.95 12.50
N LEU A 32 -10.45 -2.68 12.59
CA LEU A 32 -11.70 -2.10 12.15
C LEU A 32 -11.48 -1.41 10.79
N THR A 33 -12.27 -1.73 9.77
CA THR A 33 -12.09 -1.10 8.45
C THR A 33 -12.70 0.31 8.41
N LEU A 34 -12.31 1.12 7.42
CA LEU A 34 -12.86 2.48 7.32
C LEU A 34 -14.37 2.49 7.00
N ASP A 35 -14.87 1.50 6.29
CA ASP A 35 -16.30 1.36 6.03
C ASP A 35 -17.06 0.89 7.28
N GLU A 36 -16.46 0.05 8.13
CA GLU A 36 -17.01 -0.30 9.44
C GLU A 36 -17.07 0.93 10.36
N TYR A 37 -16.00 1.72 10.39
CA TYR A 37 -15.97 2.99 11.12
C TYR A 37 -17.06 3.95 10.64
N GLU A 38 -17.22 4.13 9.32
CA GLU A 38 -18.23 5.02 8.76
C GLU A 38 -19.64 4.55 9.13
N VAL A 39 -19.93 3.25 9.08
CA VAL A 39 -21.24 2.72 9.49
C VAL A 39 -21.52 3.01 10.96
N ILE A 40 -20.57 2.77 11.86
CA ILE A 40 -20.72 3.08 13.30
C ILE A 40 -20.92 4.60 13.50
N ARG A 41 -20.18 5.42 12.76
CA ARG A 41 -20.31 6.88 12.79
C ARG A 41 -21.70 7.34 12.33
N LEU A 42 -22.24 6.77 11.25
CA LEU A 42 -23.54 7.16 10.71
C LEU A 42 -24.70 6.63 11.57
N VAL A 43 -24.64 5.37 11.97
CA VAL A 43 -25.74 4.71 12.69
C VAL A 43 -25.74 5.09 14.17
N ASP A 44 -24.62 4.91 14.88
CA ASP A 44 -24.59 5.08 16.34
C ASP A 44 -24.33 6.54 16.76
N LEU A 45 -23.47 7.28 16.04
CA LEU A 45 -23.14 8.68 16.40
C LEU A 45 -24.11 9.68 15.75
N GLU A 46 -24.39 9.57 14.45
CA GLU A 46 -25.32 10.46 13.74
C GLU A 46 -26.79 10.01 13.83
N GLN A 47 -27.07 8.84 14.43
CA GLN A 47 -28.42 8.29 14.61
C GLN A 47 -29.21 8.09 13.30
N GLN A 48 -28.52 7.77 12.21
CA GLN A 48 -29.16 7.47 10.93
C GLN A 48 -29.78 6.06 10.93
N THR A 49 -30.86 5.88 10.17
CA THR A 49 -31.40 4.54 9.91
C THR A 49 -30.48 3.76 8.97
N HIS A 50 -30.58 2.42 8.96
CA HIS A 50 -29.80 1.59 8.05
C HIS A 50 -30.08 1.94 6.58
N GLU A 51 -31.30 2.34 6.22
CA GLU A 51 -31.65 2.80 4.87
C GLU A 51 -30.94 4.12 4.51
N GLN A 52 -30.87 5.07 5.44
CA GLN A 52 -30.19 6.34 5.25
C GLN A 52 -28.68 6.16 5.10
N CYS A 53 -28.09 5.34 5.98
CA CYS A 53 -26.68 4.95 5.91
C CYS A 53 -26.36 4.27 4.58
N ALA A 54 -27.23 3.36 4.12
CA ALA A 54 -27.06 2.65 2.84
C ALA A 54 -27.07 3.62 1.66
N ALA A 55 -28.00 4.58 1.67
CA ALA A 55 -28.08 5.61 0.65
C ALA A 55 -26.83 6.52 0.64
N GLN A 56 -26.30 6.86 1.82
CA GLN A 56 -25.12 7.72 1.95
C GLN A 56 -23.82 7.03 1.51
N MET A 57 -23.68 5.73 1.80
CA MET A 57 -22.52 4.92 1.47
C MET A 57 -22.58 4.27 0.08
N GLU A 58 -23.67 4.48 -0.66
CA GLU A 58 -23.93 3.92 -1.99
C GLU A 58 -23.92 2.38 -2.02
N ILE A 59 -24.43 1.76 -0.95
CA ILE A 59 -24.51 0.30 -0.78
C ILE A 59 -25.94 -0.17 -0.48
N SER A 60 -26.14 -1.49 -0.43
CA SER A 60 -27.44 -2.05 -0.06
C SER A 60 -27.66 -2.00 1.45
N ARG A 61 -28.92 -1.92 1.88
CA ARG A 61 -29.32 -1.96 3.30
C ARG A 61 -28.80 -3.22 4.01
N SER A 62 -28.86 -4.38 3.36
CA SER A 62 -28.34 -5.63 3.92
C SER A 62 -26.83 -5.56 4.11
N THR A 63 -26.10 -4.95 3.18
CA THR A 63 -24.65 -4.73 3.32
C THR A 63 -24.34 -3.81 4.51
N VAL A 64 -25.14 -2.77 4.77
CA VAL A 64 -24.98 -1.94 5.98
C VAL A 64 -25.16 -2.79 7.23
N GLN A 65 -26.19 -3.64 7.27
CA GLN A 65 -26.43 -4.51 8.42
C GLN A 65 -25.24 -5.46 8.67
N GLU A 66 -24.72 -6.10 7.63
CA GLU A 66 -23.55 -6.99 7.74
C GLU A 66 -22.31 -6.23 8.26
N ILE A 67 -22.04 -5.03 7.72
CA ILE A 67 -20.92 -4.19 8.17
C ILE A 67 -21.12 -3.78 9.63
N TYR A 68 -22.33 -3.37 10.01
CA TYR A 68 -22.66 -2.94 11.36
C TYR A 68 -22.46 -4.06 12.38
N GLU A 69 -22.93 -5.27 12.07
CA GLU A 69 -22.77 -6.45 12.92
C GLU A 69 -21.28 -6.82 13.08
N SER A 70 -20.50 -6.80 12.00
CA SER A 70 -19.04 -7.01 12.04
C SER A 70 -18.33 -5.96 12.90
N ALA A 71 -18.62 -4.68 12.66
CA ALA A 71 -18.04 -3.55 13.39
C ALA A 71 -18.31 -3.65 14.90
N ARG A 72 -19.57 -3.94 15.29
CA ARG A 72 -19.94 -4.11 16.70
C ARG A 72 -19.23 -5.28 17.36
N SER A 73 -19.11 -6.41 16.66
CA SER A 73 -18.38 -7.58 17.18
C SER A 73 -16.91 -7.23 17.48
N LYS A 74 -16.24 -6.51 16.58
CA LYS A 74 -14.85 -6.06 16.75
C LYS A 74 -14.68 -5.07 17.90
N ILE A 75 -15.57 -4.10 18.02
CA ILE A 75 -15.54 -3.12 19.12
C ILE A 75 -15.74 -3.83 20.46
N VAL A 76 -16.71 -4.75 20.56
CA VAL A 76 -16.94 -5.55 21.77
C VAL A 76 -15.73 -6.40 22.10
N ALA A 77 -15.12 -7.05 21.10
CA ALA A 77 -13.91 -7.85 21.29
C ALA A 77 -12.74 -7.02 21.82
N CYS A 78 -12.58 -5.76 21.36
CA CYS A 78 -11.57 -4.84 21.90
C CYS A 78 -11.79 -4.56 23.38
N LEU A 79 -13.04 -4.25 23.76
CA LEU A 79 -13.39 -3.95 25.16
C LEU A 79 -13.27 -5.17 26.08
N VAL A 80 -13.67 -6.36 25.62
CA VAL A 80 -13.67 -7.58 26.44
C VAL A 80 -12.26 -8.15 26.60
N HIS A 81 -11.47 -8.17 25.52
CA HIS A 81 -10.14 -8.77 25.55
C HIS A 81 -9.04 -7.77 25.91
N GLY A 82 -9.36 -6.48 26.04
CA GLY A 82 -8.37 -5.44 26.30
C GLY A 82 -7.31 -5.37 25.20
N LYS A 83 -7.72 -5.55 23.94
CA LYS A 83 -6.83 -5.48 22.78
C LYS A 83 -6.81 -4.07 22.20
N PRO A 84 -5.69 -3.61 21.60
CA PRO A 84 -5.69 -2.40 20.80
C PRO A 84 -6.69 -2.49 19.63
N LEU A 85 -7.27 -1.37 19.23
CA LEU A 85 -8.17 -1.25 18.08
C LEU A 85 -7.53 -0.32 17.06
N HIS A 86 -7.29 -0.82 15.85
CA HIS A 86 -6.72 -0.05 14.74
C HIS A 86 -7.75 0.11 13.64
N ILE A 87 -7.94 1.33 13.15
CA ILE A 87 -8.92 1.69 12.14
C ILE A 87 -8.19 1.83 10.80
N THR A 88 -8.18 0.77 9.99
CA THR A 88 -7.37 0.73 8.76
C THR A 88 -7.95 -0.20 7.70
N GLY A 89 -7.56 0.03 6.44
CA GLY A 89 -7.96 -0.78 5.30
C GLY A 89 -9.44 -0.66 4.90
N GLY A 90 -9.89 -1.65 4.13
CA GLY A 90 -11.21 -1.66 3.50
C GLY A 90 -11.21 -1.11 2.07
N ASN A 91 -12.25 -1.46 1.31
CA ASN A 91 -12.42 -1.00 -0.07
C ASN A 91 -13.37 0.20 -0.09
N TYR A 92 -12.82 1.40 0.07
CA TYR A 92 -13.59 2.63 0.17
C TYR A 92 -13.15 3.72 -0.79
N ARG A 93 -14.01 4.73 -0.95
CA ARG A 93 -13.74 5.98 -1.64
C ARG A 93 -14.21 7.14 -0.77
N ILE A 94 -13.37 8.16 -0.62
CA ILE A 94 -13.72 9.37 0.13
C ILE A 94 -14.66 10.23 -0.71
N CYS A 95 -15.72 10.74 -0.07
CA CYS A 95 -16.65 11.66 -0.71
C CYS A 95 -15.97 13.00 -1.06
N GLY A 96 -16.17 13.48 -2.29
CA GLY A 96 -15.75 14.80 -2.77
C GLY A 96 -16.60 15.98 -2.26
N GLY A 97 -17.55 15.73 -1.34
CA GLY A 97 -18.28 16.77 -0.62
C GLY A 97 -19.52 17.36 -1.30
N GLN A 98 -19.90 16.87 -2.49
CA GLN A 98 -21.08 17.34 -3.24
C GLN A 98 -21.99 16.20 -3.75
N GLU A 99 -21.70 14.97 -3.36
CA GLU A 99 -22.26 13.78 -4.02
C GLU A 99 -23.52 13.21 -3.34
N ALA A 100 -24.01 13.78 -2.23
CA ALA A 100 -25.28 13.37 -1.62
C ALA A 100 -26.01 14.56 -0.99
N ALA A 101 -27.35 14.49 -0.96
CA ALA A 101 -28.23 15.51 -0.40
C ALA A 101 -27.93 15.82 1.09
N HIS A 102 -27.36 14.86 1.82
CA HIS A 102 -27.04 14.97 3.26
C HIS A 102 -25.56 15.29 3.52
N CYS A 103 -24.69 15.26 2.50
CA CYS A 103 -23.25 15.58 2.64
C CYS A 103 -22.97 17.06 2.89
N GLY A 104 -23.91 17.95 2.56
CA GLY A 104 -23.74 19.41 2.67
C GLY A 104 -23.50 19.92 4.10
N ARG A 105 -23.78 19.13 5.14
CA ARG A 105 -23.52 19.48 6.55
C ARG A 105 -22.23 18.83 7.08
N CYS A 106 -21.98 17.55 6.78
CA CYS A 106 -20.76 16.84 7.22
C CYS A 106 -19.49 17.22 6.44
N CYS A 107 -19.56 17.38 5.12
CA CYS A 107 -18.37 17.70 4.30
C CYS A 107 -18.01 19.19 4.29
N ARG A 108 -18.95 20.08 4.65
CA ARG A 108 -18.72 21.53 4.74
C ARG A 108 -17.85 21.90 5.96
N MET A 109 -17.93 21.13 7.03
CA MET A 109 -17.09 21.31 8.22
C MET A 109 -15.65 20.85 7.99
N GLN A 110 -15.44 19.83 7.15
CA GLN A 110 -14.09 19.30 6.84
C GLN A 110 -13.23 20.29 6.04
N ARG A 111 -13.81 21.04 5.08
CA ARG A 111 -13.07 22.08 4.35
C ARG A 111 -12.55 23.19 5.26
N ALA A 112 -13.39 23.70 6.16
CA ALA A 112 -13.00 24.76 7.10
C ALA A 112 -11.96 24.32 8.14
N ASN A 113 -11.87 23.01 8.43
CA ASN A 113 -10.91 22.45 9.39
C ASN A 113 -9.58 22.04 8.71
N MET A 114 -9.63 21.61 7.43
CA MET A 114 -8.46 21.28 6.61
C MET A 114 -7.60 22.50 6.27
N GLU A 115 -8.21 23.69 6.16
CA GLU A 115 -7.48 24.95 5.92
C GLU A 115 -6.82 25.52 7.19
N LYS A 116 -7.25 25.11 8.40
CA LYS A 116 -6.67 25.57 9.67
C LYS A 116 -5.64 24.60 10.27
N SER A 117 -5.67 23.34 9.85
CA SER A 117 -4.70 22.35 10.29
C SER A 117 -3.67 22.12 9.18
N GLY A 118 -2.66 23.00 9.11
CA GLY A 118 -1.39 22.72 8.40
C GLY A 118 -0.57 21.61 9.06
N LYS A 119 -1.24 20.57 9.55
CA LYS A 119 -0.68 19.32 10.04
C LYS A 119 -1.19 18.26 9.09
N THR A 120 -0.30 17.71 8.28
CA THR A 120 -0.50 16.40 7.67
C THR A 120 -0.85 15.45 8.81
N CYS A 121 -2.13 15.10 8.94
CA CYS A 121 -2.54 14.02 9.83
C CYS A 121 -1.94 12.75 9.22
N LYS A 122 -0.71 12.43 9.64
CA LYS A 122 -0.18 11.08 9.64
C LYS A 122 -1.12 10.29 10.55
N GLY A 123 -2.22 9.80 9.97
CA GLY A 123 -2.86 8.60 10.46
C GLY A 123 -1.89 7.45 10.24
N ASP A 124 -2.00 6.45 11.08
CA ASP A 124 -1.27 5.20 11.10
C ASP A 124 -1.57 4.37 9.83
N SER A 125 -1.16 4.90 8.68
CA SER A 125 -1.10 4.14 7.44
C SER A 125 0.00 3.12 7.61
N ILE A 126 -0.39 1.87 7.93
CA ILE A 126 0.49 0.70 7.84
C ILE A 126 1.15 0.78 6.46
N MET A 127 2.40 1.17 6.44
CA MET A 127 3.16 1.41 5.24
C MET A 127 4.00 0.17 4.99
N LYS A 128 3.71 -0.52 3.88
CA LYS A 128 4.48 -1.67 3.44
C LYS A 128 5.66 -1.20 2.59
N ILE A 129 6.86 -1.51 3.07
CA ILE A 129 8.12 -1.13 2.44
C ILE A 129 8.81 -2.40 1.98
N ALA A 130 9.08 -2.54 0.69
CA ALA A 130 9.93 -3.60 0.16
C ALA A 130 11.35 -3.07 -0.04
N VAL A 131 12.34 -3.91 0.26
CA VAL A 131 13.75 -3.63 0.01
C VAL A 131 14.35 -4.80 -0.75
N THR A 132 15.15 -4.52 -1.78
CA THR A 132 15.96 -5.55 -2.43
C THR A 132 16.99 -6.08 -1.44
N TYR A 133 16.97 -7.38 -1.14
CA TYR A 133 17.76 -7.96 -0.05
C TYR A 133 18.77 -8.97 -0.60
N ASP A 134 20.03 -8.80 -0.22
CA ASP A 134 21.10 -9.79 -0.43
C ASP A 134 22.01 -9.82 0.80
N ASN A 135 22.00 -10.93 1.55
CA ASN A 135 22.90 -11.17 2.69
C ASN A 135 23.01 -10.01 3.72
N GLY A 136 21.92 -9.29 3.98
CA GLY A 136 21.87 -8.15 4.92
C GLY A 136 21.96 -6.77 4.27
N GLN A 137 22.32 -6.71 2.98
CA GLN A 137 22.58 -5.50 2.23
C GLN A 137 21.55 -5.27 1.12
N ILE A 138 21.46 -4.03 0.64
CA ILE A 138 20.58 -3.63 -0.45
C ILE A 138 21.20 -4.04 -1.77
N PHE A 139 20.50 -4.90 -2.51
CA PHE A 139 20.98 -5.35 -3.80
C PHE A 139 20.83 -4.27 -4.87
N GLN A 140 21.89 -4.09 -5.68
CA GLN A 140 22.01 -3.00 -6.66
C GLN A 140 21.29 -3.27 -7.98
N HIS A 141 20.86 -4.50 -8.26
CA HIS A 141 20.20 -4.83 -9.53
C HIS A 141 18.80 -5.40 -9.27
N PHE A 142 17.78 -4.53 -9.32
CA PHE A 142 16.39 -4.93 -9.10
C PHE A 142 15.97 -6.14 -9.96
N GLY A 143 16.33 -6.18 -11.24
CA GLY A 143 15.94 -7.25 -12.18
C GLY A 143 16.57 -8.62 -11.93
N HIS A 144 17.58 -8.71 -11.07
CA HIS A 144 18.27 -9.96 -10.71
C HIS A 144 18.17 -10.27 -9.21
N THR A 145 17.30 -9.56 -8.49
CA THR A 145 17.13 -9.77 -7.05
C THR A 145 16.38 -11.08 -6.80
N GLU A 146 16.99 -11.97 -6.03
CA GLU A 146 16.39 -13.26 -5.66
C GLU A 146 15.50 -13.15 -4.41
N GLN A 147 15.72 -12.12 -3.56
CA GLN A 147 15.01 -11.96 -2.30
C GLN A 147 14.57 -10.52 -2.04
N PHE A 148 13.36 -10.33 -1.55
CA PHE A 148 12.89 -9.06 -1.01
C PHE A 148 12.71 -9.16 0.49
N LYS A 149 13.15 -8.15 1.21
CA LYS A 149 12.79 -7.98 2.62
C LYS A 149 11.62 -7.02 2.71
N LEU A 150 10.47 -7.54 3.11
CA LEU A 150 9.25 -6.77 3.31
C LEU A 150 9.20 -6.29 4.75
N TYR A 151 8.87 -5.02 4.92
CA TYR A 151 8.73 -4.36 6.20
C TYR A 151 7.33 -3.77 6.29
N GLU A 152 6.70 -3.97 7.44
CA GLU A 152 5.47 -3.27 7.77
C GLU A 152 5.83 -2.23 8.83
N SER A 153 5.47 -0.98 8.56
CA SER A 153 5.76 0.13 9.45
C SER A 153 4.48 0.85 9.87
N VAL A 154 4.42 1.17 11.16
CA VAL A 154 3.29 1.76 11.89
C VAL A 154 3.86 2.94 12.67
N ASP A 155 3.34 4.15 12.46
CA ASP A 155 3.83 5.38 13.10
C ASP A 155 5.36 5.64 13.02
N GLY A 156 6.01 5.19 11.94
CA GLY A 156 7.47 5.34 11.79
C GLY A 156 8.31 4.31 12.56
N LYS A 157 7.67 3.23 13.05
CA LYS A 157 8.34 2.07 13.66
C LYS A 157 8.05 0.82 12.85
N ILE A 158 9.06 -0.03 12.69
CA ILE A 158 8.93 -1.32 12.03
C ILE A 158 8.24 -2.27 13.01
N VAL A 159 7.07 -2.80 12.63
CA VAL A 159 6.30 -3.77 13.44
C VAL A 159 6.51 -5.20 12.96
N HIS A 160 6.81 -5.38 11.67
CA HIS A 160 7.04 -6.69 11.07
C HIS A 160 8.13 -6.59 10.00
N ALA A 161 8.95 -7.64 9.89
CA ALA A 161 9.96 -7.79 8.87
C ALA A 161 10.05 -9.26 8.46
N GLU A 162 9.88 -9.54 7.18
CA GLU A 162 10.02 -10.88 6.61
C GLU A 162 10.87 -10.85 5.34
N VAL A 163 11.60 -11.93 5.09
CA VAL A 163 12.36 -12.12 3.84
C VAL A 163 11.58 -13.09 2.97
N VAL A 164 11.30 -12.69 1.73
CA VAL A 164 10.52 -13.46 0.77
C VAL A 164 11.32 -13.65 -0.51
N ASP A 165 11.40 -14.89 -0.97
CA ASP A 165 12.07 -15.25 -2.21
C ASP A 165 11.18 -14.98 -3.43
N THR A 166 11.76 -14.49 -4.51
CA THR A 166 11.06 -14.19 -5.76
C THR A 166 10.73 -15.44 -6.58
N ASN A 167 11.14 -16.62 -6.10
CA ASN A 167 10.94 -17.93 -6.74
C ASN A 167 11.30 -17.95 -8.25
N GLY A 168 12.34 -17.21 -8.64
CA GLY A 168 12.83 -17.19 -10.03
C GLY A 168 12.01 -16.32 -11.00
N SER A 169 11.19 -15.41 -10.47
CA SER A 169 10.38 -14.48 -11.27
C SER A 169 11.25 -13.40 -11.93
N GLY A 170 11.60 -13.57 -13.21
CA GLY A 170 12.44 -12.63 -13.97
C GLY A 170 11.86 -11.21 -14.15
N HIS A 171 12.71 -10.30 -14.65
CA HIS A 171 12.60 -8.86 -14.99
C HIS A 171 11.23 -8.14 -15.03
N GLY A 172 10.11 -8.79 -15.37
CA GLY A 172 8.77 -8.19 -15.39
C GLY A 172 7.82 -8.65 -14.27
N ALA A 173 8.07 -9.80 -13.66
CA ALA A 173 7.18 -10.40 -12.67
C ALA A 173 7.40 -9.84 -11.24
N LEU A 174 8.52 -9.18 -10.99
CA LEU A 174 8.83 -8.57 -9.69
C LEU A 174 7.89 -7.42 -9.33
N ALA A 175 7.52 -6.58 -10.31
CA ALA A 175 6.53 -5.51 -10.07
C ALA A 175 5.15 -6.09 -9.71
N GLY A 176 4.72 -7.15 -10.40
CA GLY A 176 3.48 -7.86 -10.07
C GLY A 176 3.51 -8.53 -8.71
N PHE A 177 4.65 -9.10 -8.31
CA PHE A 177 4.85 -9.67 -6.97
C PHE A 177 4.70 -8.60 -5.88
N LEU A 178 5.30 -7.42 -6.06
CA LEU A 178 5.18 -6.31 -5.11
C LEU A 178 3.73 -5.78 -5.02
N MET A 179 3.02 -5.72 -6.15
CA MET A 179 1.59 -5.37 -6.17
C MET A 179 0.73 -6.38 -5.41
N GLN A 180 0.97 -7.68 -5.62
CA GLN A 180 0.20 -8.73 -4.97
C GLN A 180 0.40 -8.73 -3.44
N ASN A 181 1.59 -8.33 -2.98
CA ASN A 181 1.91 -8.16 -1.57
C ASN A 181 1.46 -6.80 -0.99
N GLY A 182 0.88 -5.92 -1.81
CA GLY A 182 0.34 -4.62 -1.38
C GLY A 182 1.41 -3.65 -0.90
N VAL A 183 2.57 -3.63 -1.54
CA VAL A 183 3.70 -2.77 -1.18
C VAL A 183 3.42 -1.32 -1.59
N ASP A 184 3.55 -0.38 -0.65
CA ASP A 184 3.41 1.06 -0.92
C ASP A 184 4.69 1.68 -1.44
N THR A 185 5.84 1.18 -0.98
CA THR A 185 7.14 1.78 -1.23
C THR A 185 8.22 0.74 -1.46
N LEU A 186 9.05 0.94 -2.48
CA LEU A 186 10.19 0.11 -2.81
C LEU A 186 11.50 0.90 -2.65
N ILE A 187 12.46 0.32 -1.94
CA ILE A 187 13.84 0.79 -1.86
C ILE A 187 14.72 -0.16 -2.68
N CYS A 188 15.51 0.40 -3.60
CA CYS A 188 16.49 -0.37 -4.37
C CYS A 188 17.75 0.46 -4.66
N GLY A 189 18.83 -0.22 -5.03
CA GLY A 189 20.01 0.43 -5.58
C GLY A 189 19.75 0.90 -7.02
N GLY A 190 20.00 0.04 -8.00
CA GLY A 190 19.75 0.28 -9.43
C GLY A 190 18.49 -0.38 -9.95
N ILE A 191 17.78 0.34 -10.81
CA ILE A 191 16.55 -0.11 -11.46
C ILE A 191 16.54 0.31 -12.94
N GLY A 192 16.07 -0.59 -13.81
CA GLY A 192 15.93 -0.31 -15.23
C GLY A 192 14.65 0.47 -15.54
N GLY A 193 14.67 1.27 -16.60
CA GLY A 193 13.53 2.11 -17.00
C GLY A 193 12.21 1.35 -17.21
N GLY A 194 12.26 0.11 -17.69
CA GLY A 194 11.06 -0.75 -17.82
C GLY A 194 10.41 -1.12 -16.49
N ALA A 195 11.21 -1.35 -15.44
CA ALA A 195 10.69 -1.64 -14.10
C ALA A 195 10.17 -0.38 -13.40
N GLN A 196 10.78 0.78 -13.64
CA GLN A 196 10.27 2.07 -13.15
C GLN A 196 8.86 2.36 -13.68
N ALA A 197 8.64 2.13 -14.98
CA ALA A 197 7.33 2.29 -15.60
C ALA A 197 6.27 1.37 -14.95
N ALA A 198 6.60 0.10 -14.76
CA ALA A 198 5.69 -0.87 -14.15
C ALA A 198 5.33 -0.52 -12.70
N LEU A 199 6.28 -0.02 -11.91
CA LEU A 199 6.05 0.42 -10.53
C LEU A 199 5.22 1.71 -10.47
N ALA A 200 5.43 2.63 -11.40
CA ALA A 200 4.64 3.85 -11.51
C ALA A 200 3.18 3.55 -11.89
N GLU A 201 2.94 2.63 -12.82
CA GLU A 201 1.58 2.15 -13.16
C GLU A 201 0.91 1.42 -11.99
N ALA A 202 1.70 0.73 -11.17
CA ALA A 202 1.25 0.07 -9.95
C ALA A 202 0.97 1.04 -8.79
N GLY A 203 1.38 2.31 -8.90
CA GLY A 203 1.26 3.30 -7.84
C GLY A 203 2.25 3.13 -6.68
N ILE A 204 3.33 2.37 -6.88
CA ILE A 204 4.35 2.09 -5.85
C ILE A 204 5.40 3.20 -5.88
N LYS A 205 5.70 3.79 -4.70
CA LYS A 205 6.74 4.82 -4.59
C LYS A 205 8.12 4.18 -4.65
N LEU A 206 8.96 4.65 -5.55
CA LEU A 206 10.29 4.13 -5.77
C LEU A 206 11.35 5.06 -5.16
N TYR A 207 12.27 4.48 -4.38
CA TYR A 207 13.46 5.14 -3.86
C TYR A 207 14.70 4.41 -4.39
N GLY A 208 15.25 4.93 -5.49
CA GLY A 208 16.46 4.42 -6.14
C GLY A 208 17.74 5.05 -5.60
N GLY A 209 18.87 4.41 -5.87
CA GLY A 209 20.23 4.90 -5.56
C GLY A 209 20.68 4.60 -4.13
N VAL A 210 19.95 3.75 -3.41
CA VAL A 210 20.25 3.46 -2.01
C VAL A 210 21.20 2.28 -1.91
N SER A 211 22.27 2.44 -1.15
CA SER A 211 23.32 1.42 -0.93
C SER A 211 23.57 1.27 0.57
N GLY A 212 23.90 0.06 1.01
CA GLY A 212 24.20 -0.25 2.43
C GLY A 212 23.22 -1.26 3.02
N ASP A 213 23.04 -1.22 4.34
CA ASP A 213 22.17 -2.14 5.08
C ASP A 213 20.68 -1.85 4.86
N ALA A 214 19.90 -2.92 4.66
CA ALA A 214 18.46 -2.81 4.41
C ALA A 214 17.70 -2.17 5.60
N ASP A 215 18.00 -2.59 6.82
CA ASP A 215 17.33 -2.09 8.03
C ASP A 215 17.66 -0.62 8.31
N ALA A 216 18.88 -0.20 8.00
CA ALA A 216 19.32 1.19 8.13
C ALA A 216 18.59 2.09 7.12
N ALA A 217 18.42 1.63 5.88
CA ALA A 217 17.69 2.37 4.86
C ALA A 217 16.21 2.53 5.18
N VAL A 218 15.53 1.49 5.67
CA VAL A 218 14.13 1.61 6.11
C VAL A 218 14.02 2.61 7.25
N SER A 219 14.93 2.53 8.23
CA SER A 219 14.97 3.49 9.34
C SER A 219 15.21 4.93 8.86
N ALA A 220 16.08 5.13 7.87
CA ALA A 220 16.35 6.44 7.28
C ALA A 220 15.16 6.98 6.48
N LEU A 221 14.41 6.11 5.78
CA LEU A 221 13.17 6.45 5.07
C LEU A 221 12.10 6.92 6.05
N LEU A 222 11.89 6.20 7.16
CA LEU A 222 10.91 6.56 8.18
C LEU A 222 11.25 7.90 8.87
N ASN A 223 12.55 8.20 9.02
CA ASN A 223 13.07 9.46 9.56
C ASN A 223 13.14 10.61 8.52
N GLY A 224 12.73 10.37 7.26
CA GLY A 224 12.74 11.38 6.19
C GLY A 224 14.14 11.88 5.80
N SER A 225 15.19 11.13 6.14
CA SER A 225 16.60 11.46 5.88
C SER A 225 17.24 10.58 4.80
N LEU A 226 16.43 9.79 4.10
CA LEU A 226 16.92 8.94 3.02
C LEU A 226 17.38 9.82 1.86
N GLY A 227 18.69 9.84 1.60
CA GLY A 227 19.24 10.35 0.36
C GLY A 227 18.86 9.38 -0.76
N TYR A 228 17.78 9.68 -1.48
CA TYR A 228 17.40 8.94 -2.67
C TYR A 228 17.61 9.83 -3.89
N ASP A 229 18.02 9.21 -4.99
CA ASP A 229 18.11 9.90 -6.26
C ASP A 229 16.87 9.52 -7.09
N PRO A 230 15.91 10.45 -7.30
CA PRO A 230 14.70 10.17 -8.08
C PRO A 230 14.99 9.89 -9.55
N ASN A 231 16.23 10.07 -10.00
CA ASN A 231 16.67 9.94 -11.37
C ASN A 231 17.80 8.90 -11.52
N VAL A 232 17.83 7.87 -10.66
CA VAL A 232 18.66 6.68 -10.91
C VAL A 232 18.18 6.01 -12.19
N HIS A 233 18.82 6.39 -13.29
CA HIS A 233 18.96 5.54 -14.44
C HIS A 233 20.13 4.59 -14.15
N CYS A 234 19.92 3.29 -14.33
CA CYS A 234 21.05 2.53 -14.84
C CYS A 234 21.34 3.10 -16.22
N ASP A 235 22.28 4.06 -16.28
CA ASP A 235 22.98 4.36 -17.52
C ASP A 235 23.64 3.05 -17.91
N HIS A 236 22.94 2.29 -18.75
CA HIS A 236 23.57 1.25 -19.52
C HIS A 236 24.51 2.01 -20.44
N TYR A 237 25.71 2.27 -19.95
CA TYR A 237 26.83 2.62 -20.81
C TYR A 237 26.91 1.48 -21.80
N ASP A 238 26.43 1.78 -23.01
CA ASP A 238 26.79 1.14 -24.25
C ASP A 238 28.32 1.20 -24.30
N HIS A 239 28.95 0.23 -23.62
CA HIS A 239 30.36 0.00 -23.76
C HIS A 239 30.53 -0.57 -25.17
N GLU A 240 30.79 0.38 -26.07
CA GLU A 240 31.59 0.30 -27.27
C GLU A 240 32.68 -0.78 -27.09
N HIS A 241 32.33 -2.03 -27.36
CA HIS A 241 33.31 -3.08 -27.57
C HIS A 241 33.75 -2.98 -29.02
N GLY A 242 34.84 -2.24 -29.17
CA GLY A 242 35.67 -2.25 -30.35
C GLY A 242 35.92 -3.66 -30.86
N GLU A 243 35.85 -3.73 -32.18
CA GLU A 243 36.43 -4.69 -33.10
C GLU A 243 37.39 -5.73 -32.49
N ALA A 244 36.93 -6.96 -32.38
CA ALA A 244 37.77 -8.15 -32.50
C ALA A 244 36.91 -9.30 -33.03
N GLY A 245 37.19 -9.70 -34.28
CA GLY A 245 36.35 -10.60 -35.04
C GLY A 245 36.24 -12.01 -34.45
N HIS A 246 35.03 -12.56 -34.53
CA HIS A 246 34.83 -13.99 -34.61
C HIS A 246 33.84 -14.32 -35.72
N SER A 247 34.36 -15.13 -36.64
CA SER A 247 33.69 -15.69 -37.81
C SER A 247 32.92 -16.95 -37.43
N CYS A 248 31.97 -17.30 -38.31
CA CYS A 248 31.31 -18.58 -38.54
C CYS A 248 30.00 -18.87 -37.78
N GLY A 249 28.93 -19.14 -38.56
CA GLY A 249 27.75 -19.87 -38.09
C GLY A 249 26.44 -19.68 -38.84
N ASP A 250 26.44 -19.84 -40.17
CA ASP A 250 25.23 -19.98 -41.02
C ASP A 250 24.34 -21.14 -40.53
N HIS A 251 23.06 -20.85 -40.25
CA HIS A 251 21.98 -21.85 -40.28
C HIS A 251 20.65 -21.27 -40.80
N GLY A 252 20.51 -21.29 -42.12
CA GLY A 252 19.40 -21.95 -42.84
C GLY A 252 17.95 -21.65 -42.43
N CYS A 253 17.32 -20.69 -43.11
CA CYS A 253 15.85 -20.58 -43.20
C CYS A 253 15.28 -21.66 -44.14
N GLY A 254 14.72 -22.74 -43.58
CA GLY A 254 13.91 -23.71 -44.29
C GLY A 254 12.50 -23.19 -44.57
N LYS A 255 12.21 -22.90 -45.83
CA LYS A 255 10.87 -22.68 -46.37
C LYS A 255 10.04 -23.96 -46.26
N HIS A 256 8.82 -23.88 -45.73
CA HIS A 256 7.80 -24.91 -45.97
C HIS A 256 6.73 -24.37 -46.91
N SER A 257 6.71 -24.94 -48.11
CA SER A 257 5.70 -24.76 -49.16
C SER A 257 4.68 -25.90 -49.13
N CYS A 258 3.45 -25.55 -49.49
CA CYS A 258 2.29 -26.40 -49.67
C CYS A 258 2.49 -27.59 -50.62
N HIS A 259 1.87 -28.72 -50.29
CA HIS A 259 1.11 -29.55 -51.22
C HIS A 259 0.02 -30.31 -50.47
#